data_AF-A0A4Y2GAQ2-F1
#
_entry.id   AF-A0A4Y2GAQ2-F1
#
_cell.length_a   1.000
_cell.length_b   1.000
_cell.length_c   1.000
_cell.angle_alpha   90.00
_cell.angle_beta   90.00
_cell.angle_gamma   90.00
#
_symmetry.space_group_name_H-M   'P 1'
#
loop_
_entity.id
_entity.type
_entity.pdbx_description
1 polymer ?
#
loop_
_entity_poly.entity_id
_entity_poly.type
_entity_poly.pdbx_seq_one_letter_code
_entity_poly.pdbx_strand_id
1 'polypeptide(L)'
;MFKLLVHGEAMISHTVLPIRQLSEEEAETRYKHFRLHRTKYALKFFREHCNMDIFNSLLLICDTFLSSFREITKKNYVFGKKSCTYAVEMLVSCQTAATSEDSVVEEISENGISEEEDDIGEEESIQE
;
A
#
# COMPACT_ATOMS: atom_id res chain seq x y z
N MET A 1 -8.75 -14.67 -26.57
CA MET A 1 -7.41 -15.30 -26.49
C MET A 1 -6.36 -14.49 -27.24
N PHE A 2 -6.58 -14.15 -28.52
CA PHE A 2 -5.62 -13.39 -29.35
C PHE A 2 -5.05 -12.12 -28.70
N LYS A 3 -5.90 -11.27 -28.11
CA LYS A 3 -5.47 -10.02 -27.45
C LYS A 3 -4.42 -10.27 -26.35
N LEU A 4 -4.58 -11.33 -25.56
CA LEU A 4 -3.66 -11.65 -24.47
C LEU A 4 -2.33 -12.22 -24.97
N LEU A 5 -2.34 -13.06 -26.01
CA LEU A 5 -1.11 -13.63 -26.57
C LEU A 5 -0.30 -12.64 -27.41
N VAL A 6 -0.96 -11.72 -28.11
CA VAL A 6 -0.29 -10.77 -29.02
C VAL A 6 0.02 -9.44 -28.34
N HIS A 7 -0.87 -8.96 -27.46
CA HIS A 7 -0.71 -7.65 -26.83
C HIS A 7 -0.40 -7.76 -25.33
N GLY A 8 -0.33 -8.98 -24.76
CA GLY A 8 -0.10 -9.17 -23.33
C GLY A 8 1.20 -8.57 -22.84
N GLU A 9 2.30 -8.75 -23.58
CA GLU A 9 3.60 -8.15 -23.25
C GLU A 9 3.52 -6.61 -23.24
N ALA A 10 2.96 -6.01 -24.30
CA ALA A 10 2.76 -4.57 -24.37
C ALA A 10 1.85 -4.04 -23.25
N MET A 11 0.82 -4.80 -22.88
CA MET A 11 -0.04 -4.44 -21.76
C MET A 11 0.72 -4.49 -20.43
N ILE A 12 1.53 -5.52 -20.19
CA ILE A 12 2.32 -5.65 -18.96
C ILE A 12 3.37 -4.54 -18.86
N SER A 13 4.05 -4.19 -19.96
CA SER A 13 5.10 -3.16 -19.96
C SER A 13 4.55 -1.74 -19.78
N HIS A 14 3.35 -1.45 -20.27
CA HIS A 14 2.73 -0.12 -20.15
C HIS A 14 1.92 0.07 -18.85
N THR A 15 1.62 -0.99 -18.10
CA THR A 15 0.84 -0.86 -16.86
C THR A 15 1.70 -0.44 -15.67
N VAL A 16 1.33 0.68 -15.04
CA VAL A 16 1.98 1.18 -13.79
C VAL A 16 1.61 0.34 -12.57
N LEU A 17 0.42 -0.27 -12.59
CA LEU A 17 -0.11 -1.06 -11.49
C LEU A 17 -0.24 -2.53 -11.90
N PRO A 18 -0.12 -3.48 -10.94
CA PRO A 18 -0.47 -4.87 -11.15
C PRO A 18 -1.82 -5.00 -11.88
N ILE A 19 -1.86 -5.80 -12.95
CA ILE A 19 -3.06 -5.99 -13.80
C ILE A 19 -4.31 -6.28 -12.97
N ARG A 20 -4.14 -7.05 -11.90
CA ARG A 20 -5.21 -7.34 -10.96
C ARG A 20 -5.85 -6.07 -10.38
N GLN A 21 -5.08 -5.08 -9.96
CA GLN A 21 -5.63 -3.84 -9.40
C GLN A 21 -6.38 -2.98 -10.43
N LEU A 22 -6.10 -3.16 -11.72
CA LEU A 22 -6.77 -2.47 -12.83
C LEU A 22 -8.02 -3.22 -13.33
N SER A 23 -8.31 -4.40 -12.77
CA SER A 23 -9.40 -5.24 -13.24
C SER A 23 -10.76 -4.70 -12.80
N GLU A 24 -11.80 -5.07 -13.57
CA GLU A 24 -13.19 -4.73 -13.25
C GLU A 24 -13.66 -5.38 -11.93
N GLU A 25 -13.12 -6.55 -11.57
CA GLU A 25 -13.47 -7.27 -10.35
C GLU A 25 -13.10 -6.47 -9.09
N GLU A 26 -11.96 -5.77 -9.12
CA GLU A 26 -11.51 -4.89 -8.06
C GLU A 26 -12.41 -3.64 -7.94
N ALA A 27 -12.87 -3.10 -9.07
CA ALA A 27 -13.85 -2.00 -9.07
C ALA A 27 -15.21 -2.44 -8.48
N GLU A 28 -15.69 -3.63 -8.87
CA GLU A 28 -16.95 -4.18 -8.35
C GLU A 28 -16.86 -4.49 -6.85
N THR A 29 -15.71 -4.99 -6.39
CA THR A 29 -15.45 -5.24 -4.96
C THR A 29 -15.52 -3.94 -4.17
N ARG A 30 -14.91 -2.86 -4.65
CA ARG A 30 -15.05 -1.53 -4.03
C ARG A 30 -16.50 -1.04 -4.02
N TYR A 31 -17.26 -1.29 -5.08
CA TYR A 31 -18.69 -0.95 -5.12
C TYR A 31 -19.52 -1.74 -4.09
N LYS A 32 -19.19 -3.01 -3.84
CA LYS A 32 -19.80 -3.80 -2.75
C LYS A 32 -19.53 -3.17 -1.39
N HIS A 33 -18.30 -2.70 -1.14
CA HIS A 33 -17.97 -1.96 0.08
C HIS A 33 -18.77 -0.66 0.19
N PHE A 34 -18.88 0.12 -0.88
CA PHE A 34 -19.71 1.33 -0.87
C PHE A 34 -21.16 1.06 -0.47
N ARG A 35 -21.79 0.03 -1.06
CA ARG A 35 -23.17 -0.35 -0.72
C ARG A 35 -23.31 -0.79 0.73
N LEU A 36 -22.33 -1.53 1.24
CA LEU A 36 -22.28 -1.96 2.64
C LEU A 36 -22.23 -0.75 3.58
N HIS A 37 -21.33 0.20 3.30
CA HIS A 37 -21.17 1.40 4.12
C HIS A 37 -22.41 2.28 4.14
N ARG A 38 -23.03 2.48 2.99
CA ARG A 38 -24.30 3.20 2.87
C ARG A 38 -25.44 2.56 3.68
N THR A 39 -25.49 1.23 3.73
CA THR A 39 -26.60 0.51 4.38
C THR A 39 -26.46 0.43 5.90
N LYS A 40 -25.22 0.22 6.37
CA LYS A 40 -24.94 -0.13 7.77
C LYS A 40 -24.40 1.03 8.61
N TYR A 41 -23.58 1.91 8.03
CA TYR A 41 -22.76 2.86 8.81
C TYR A 41 -23.12 4.33 8.58
N ALA A 42 -23.80 4.67 7.48
CA ALA A 42 -24.14 6.05 7.16
C ALA A 42 -25.45 6.52 7.83
N LEU A 43 -25.51 7.81 8.19
CA LEU A 43 -26.74 8.46 8.63
C LEU A 43 -27.79 8.46 7.52
N LYS A 44 -29.07 8.25 7.89
CA LYS A 44 -30.19 8.12 6.95
C LYS A 44 -31.12 9.34 6.89
N PHE A 45 -30.83 10.38 7.67
CA PHE A 45 -31.70 11.55 7.81
C PHE A 45 -31.57 12.53 6.64
N PHE A 46 -30.35 12.75 6.14
CA PHE A 46 -30.08 13.69 5.05
C PHE A 46 -29.10 13.09 4.06
N ARG A 47 -29.30 13.37 2.77
CA ARG A 47 -28.42 12.84 1.71
C ARG A 47 -26.99 13.37 1.82
N GLU A 48 -26.83 14.64 2.21
CA GLU A 48 -25.51 15.27 2.36
C GLU A 48 -24.70 14.62 3.47
N HIS A 49 -25.29 14.50 4.67
CA HIS A 49 -24.67 13.80 5.79
C HIS A 49 -24.39 12.33 5.47
N CYS A 50 -25.32 11.64 4.81
CA CYS A 50 -25.10 10.25 4.35
C CYS A 50 -23.87 10.13 3.44
N ASN A 51 -23.72 11.03 2.46
CA ASN A 51 -22.58 11.00 1.55
C ASN A 51 -21.28 11.35 2.26
N MET A 52 -21.31 12.31 3.20
CA MET A 52 -20.16 12.69 4.02
C MET A 52 -19.68 11.51 4.88
N ASP A 53 -20.60 10.79 5.51
CA ASP A 53 -20.27 9.63 6.35
C ASP A 53 -19.66 8.49 5.53
N ILE A 54 -20.20 8.22 4.35
CA ILE A 54 -19.66 7.20 3.45
C ILE A 54 -18.25 7.59 3.00
N PHE A 55 -18.06 8.86 2.62
CA PHE A 55 -16.76 9.36 2.17
C PHE A 55 -15.72 9.27 3.28
N ASN A 56 -16.02 9.77 4.48
CA ASN A 56 -15.15 9.70 5.65
C ASN A 56 -14.81 8.25 6.03
N SER A 57 -15.82 7.36 6.01
CA SER A 57 -15.60 5.94 6.31
C SER A 57 -14.66 5.27 5.31
N LEU A 58 -14.83 5.56 4.01
CA LEU A 58 -13.99 4.98 2.96
C LEU A 58 -12.57 5.53 3.02
N LEU A 59 -12.40 6.84 3.29
CA LEU A 59 -11.07 7.44 3.48
C LEU A 59 -10.29 6.78 4.62
N LEU A 60 -10.94 6.54 5.76
CA LEU A 60 -10.32 5.86 6.91
C LEU A 60 -9.92 4.40 6.62
N ILE A 61 -10.57 3.75 5.65
CA ILE A 61 -10.24 2.39 5.21
C ILE A 61 -9.09 2.42 4.20
N CYS A 62 -9.04 3.44 3.35
CA CYS A 62 -7.97 3.60 2.35
C CYS A 62 -6.65 4.11 2.94
N ASP A 63 -6.67 4.67 4.16
CA ASP A 63 -5.47 5.14 4.83
C ASP A 63 -4.47 4.01 5.07
N THR A 64 -3.31 4.10 4.40
CA THR A 64 -2.21 3.14 4.48
C THR A 64 -1.58 3.08 5.86
N PHE A 65 -1.51 4.22 6.56
CA PHE A 65 -0.97 4.29 7.91
C PHE A 65 -1.88 3.56 8.88
N LEU A 66 -3.19 3.84 8.86
CA LEU A 66 -4.14 3.09 9.69
C LEU A 66 -4.22 1.62 9.28
N SER A 67 -4.07 1.32 7.98
CA SER A 67 -4.09 -0.06 7.49
C SER A 67 -2.92 -0.89 8.02
N SER A 68 -1.74 -0.32 8.29
CA SER A 68 -0.61 -1.08 8.84
C SER A 68 -0.81 -1.49 10.29
N PHE A 69 -1.60 -0.75 11.07
CA PHE A 69 -1.90 -1.08 12.48
C PHE A 69 -3.09 -2.02 12.63
N ARG A 70 -3.90 -2.22 11.59
CA ARG A 70 -5.05 -3.12 11.66
C ARG A 70 -4.57 -4.57 11.66
N GLU A 71 -5.05 -5.36 12.61
CA GLU A 71 -4.83 -6.81 12.62
C GLU A 71 -5.57 -7.45 11.44
N ILE A 72 -4.84 -7.70 10.36
CA ILE A 72 -5.37 -8.44 9.21
C ILE A 72 -5.26 -9.93 9.56
N THR A 73 -6.41 -10.57 9.74
CA THR A 73 -6.46 -12.04 9.75
C THR A 73 -6.01 -12.54 8.38
N LYS A 74 -4.76 -12.97 8.29
CA LYS A 74 -4.20 -13.54 7.06
C LYS A 74 -4.96 -14.83 6.77
N LYS A 75 -5.99 -14.74 5.91
CA LYS A 75 -6.50 -15.92 5.23
C LYS A 75 -5.31 -16.49 4.46
N ASN A 76 -4.95 -17.74 4.73
CA ASN A 76 -3.94 -18.45 3.97
C ASN A 76 -4.42 -18.55 2.53
N TYR A 77 -4.13 -17.53 1.72
CA TYR A 77 -4.08 -17.65 0.28
C TYR A 77 -2.93 -18.59 0.03
N VAL A 78 -3.22 -19.88 0.03
CA VAL A 78 -2.34 -20.83 -0.62
C VAL A 78 -2.40 -20.41 -2.06
N PHE A 79 -1.39 -19.63 -2.49
CA PHE A 79 -0.97 -19.56 -3.89
C PHE A 79 -1.08 -20.99 -4.38
N GLY A 80 -2.07 -21.24 -5.25
CA GLY A 80 -2.78 -22.52 -5.30
C GLY A 80 -1.82 -23.66 -5.10
N LYS A 81 -2.18 -24.69 -4.32
CA LYS A 81 -1.34 -25.86 -3.99
C LYS A 81 -0.64 -26.54 -5.20
N LYS A 82 -0.89 -26.03 -6.42
CA LYS A 82 -0.28 -26.30 -7.71
C LYS A 82 -0.16 -24.99 -8.53
N SER A 83 0.70 -24.05 -8.14
CA SER A 83 1.15 -23.04 -9.09
C SER A 83 2.05 -23.72 -10.11
N CYS A 84 1.80 -23.52 -11.40
CA CYS A 84 2.68 -24.03 -12.44
C CYS A 84 4.10 -23.49 -12.21
N THR A 85 5.10 -24.37 -12.10
CA THR A 85 6.50 -23.99 -11.86
C THR A 85 6.98 -22.95 -12.86
N TYR A 86 6.61 -23.12 -14.13
CA TYR A 86 6.89 -22.18 -15.22
C TYR A 86 6.36 -20.76 -14.95
N ALA A 87 5.18 -20.62 -14.34
CA ALA A 87 4.62 -19.32 -14.03
C ALA A 87 5.38 -18.62 -12.88
N VAL A 88 5.88 -19.40 -11.91
CA VAL A 88 6.71 -18.88 -10.81
C VAL A 88 8.09 -18.48 -11.33
N GLU A 89 8.69 -19.31 -12.17
CA GLU A 89 9.97 -19.04 -12.83
C GLU A 89 9.90 -17.77 -13.68
N MET A 90 8.82 -17.57 -14.45
CA MET A 90 8.60 -16.32 -15.19
C MET A 90 8.52 -15.09 -14.28
N LEU A 91 7.80 -15.18 -13.15
CA LEU A 91 7.68 -14.06 -12.21
C LEU A 91 9.02 -13.70 -11.55
N VAL A 92 9.82 -14.71 -11.19
CA VAL A 92 11.13 -14.51 -10.55
C VAL A 92 12.14 -13.92 -11.55
N SER A 93 12.15 -14.42 -12.79
CA SER A 93 13.06 -13.94 -13.83
C SER A 93 12.85 -12.46 -14.18
N CYS A 94 11.59 -12.00 -14.15
CA CYS A 94 11.27 -10.58 -14.35
C CYS A 94 11.76 -9.67 -13.21
N GLN A 95 11.92 -10.20 -11.98
CA GLN A 95 12.38 -9.41 -10.83
C GLN A 95 13.91 -9.23 -10.85
N THR A 96 14.66 -10.26 -11.24
CA THR A 96 16.14 -10.19 -11.29
C THR A 96 16.66 -9.27 -12.40
N ALA A 97 15.90 -9.10 -13.49
CA ALA A 97 16.23 -8.18 -14.57
C ALA A 97 16.02 -6.69 -14.20
N ALA A 98 15.14 -6.41 -13.23
CA ALA A 98 14.85 -5.04 -12.78
C ALA A 98 15.85 -4.51 -11.74
N THR A 99 16.73 -5.37 -11.19
CA THR A 99 17.68 -5.02 -10.12
C THR A 99 19.13 -4.94 -10.59
N SER A 100 19.43 -5.19 -11.87
CA SER A 100 20.80 -5.20 -12.40
C SER A 100 21.26 -3.90 -13.07
N GLU A 101 20.40 -2.88 -13.15
CA GLU A 101 20.74 -1.57 -13.75
C GLU A 101 20.21 -0.44 -12.85
N ASP A 102 20.91 -0.18 -11.75
CA ASP A 102 21.13 1.15 -11.13
C ASP A 102 21.58 0.97 -9.67
N SER A 103 22.88 0.72 -9.50
CA SER A 103 23.59 1.07 -8.27
C SER A 103 24.72 2.03 -8.63
N VAL A 104 24.37 3.27 -8.95
CA VAL A 104 25.29 4.39 -8.76
C VAL A 104 25.39 4.56 -7.26
N VAL A 105 26.49 4.07 -6.68
CA VAL A 105 26.90 4.34 -5.31
C VAL A 105 27.11 5.86 -5.19
N GLU A 106 26.16 6.57 -4.60
CA GLU A 106 26.43 7.89 -4.03
C GLU A 106 27.16 7.68 -2.71
N GLU A 107 28.46 7.96 -2.74
CA GLU A 107 29.26 8.16 -1.54
C GLU A 107 28.71 9.38 -0.79
N ILE A 108 28.26 9.18 0.44
CA ILE A 108 28.06 10.28 1.38
C ILE A 108 29.18 10.17 2.41
N SER A 109 30.28 10.87 2.10
CA SER A 109 31.23 11.39 3.08
C SER A 109 30.50 12.42 3.94
N GLU A 110 30.57 12.28 5.27
CA GLU A 110 31.14 13.31 6.16
C GLU A 110 30.82 13.04 7.65
N ASN A 111 31.91 13.03 8.40
CA ASN A 111 32.13 13.63 9.72
C ASN A 111 31.30 13.20 10.93
N GLY A 112 32.05 12.68 11.91
CA GLY A 112 31.58 12.40 13.25
C GLY A 112 31.33 13.63 14.10
N ILE A 113 30.46 13.45 15.07
CA ILE A 113 30.37 14.25 16.28
C ILE A 113 30.17 13.24 17.42
N SER A 114 31.16 13.19 18.31
CA SER A 114 31.09 12.55 19.61
C SER A 114 30.21 13.39 20.53
N GLU A 115 29.15 12.80 21.08
CA GLU A 115 28.40 13.41 22.17
C GLU A 115 29.11 13.04 23.48
N GLU A 116 29.75 14.05 24.08
CA GLU A 116 30.20 14.03 25.47
C GLU A 116 28.96 14.18 26.37
N GLU A 117 28.83 13.29 27.34
CA GLU A 117 27.91 13.46 28.47
C GLU A 117 28.51 14.45 29.45
N ASP A 118 27.71 15.39 29.95
CA ASP A 118 27.93 16.00 31.26
C ASP A 118 26.58 16.36 31.90
N ASP A 119 26.32 15.69 33.02
CA ASP A 119 25.37 16.03 34.08
C ASP A 119 26.00 17.09 35.00
N ILE A 120 25.19 17.93 35.65
CA ILE A 120 25.39 18.64 36.95
C ILE A 120 24.46 19.88 37.05
N GLY A 121 23.54 19.85 38.02
CA GLY A 121 23.51 20.85 39.11
C GLY A 121 22.59 22.08 39.04
N GLU A 122 21.46 21.98 39.74
CA GLU A 122 20.88 22.89 40.77
C GLU A 122 20.83 24.43 40.65
N GLU A 123 19.62 24.95 41.01
CA GLU A 123 19.23 26.26 41.61
C GLU A 123 19.63 27.58 40.89
N GLU A 124 18.76 28.58 40.72
CA GLU A 124 18.17 29.44 41.75
C GLU A 124 17.00 30.28 41.19
N SER A 125 16.13 30.70 42.11
CA SER A 125 15.09 31.73 41.98
C SER A 125 15.59 33.10 41.50
N ILE A 126 14.71 33.92 40.91
CA ILE A 126 14.43 35.31 41.31
C ILE A 126 13.10 35.77 40.68
N GLN A 127 12.31 36.46 41.51
CA GLN A 127 11.04 37.12 41.22
C GLN A 127 11.26 38.48 40.51
N GLU A 128 10.34 38.88 39.62
CA GLU A 128 9.65 40.19 39.71
C GLU A 128 8.34 40.17 38.91
#